data_AF-B9DWN1-F1
#
_entry.id   AF-B9DWN1-F1
#
_cell.length_a   1.000
_cell.length_b   1.000
_cell.length_c   1.000
_cell.angle_alpha   90.00
_cell.angle_beta   90.00
_cell.angle_gamma   90.00
#
_symmetry.space_group_name_H-M   'P 1'
#
loop_
_entity.id
_entity.type
_entity.pdbx_description
1 polymer ?
#
loop_
_entity_poly.entity_id
_entity_poly.type
_entity_poly.pdbx_seq_one_letter_code
_entity_poly.pdbx_strand_id
1 'polypeptide(L)'
;MAFMGDYESKLKSKAMDYLCEAVLSLKTKEECYRFFDDICTINEIKALEQRLQVAKMLKNKKTYLDIASATGASTATISRVNRCLNYGSDGYRIVLERLNSNI
;
A
#
# COMPACT_ATOMS: atom_id res chain seq x y z
N MET A 1 -24.32 9.92 11.25
CA MET A 1 -22.90 9.60 11.48
C MET A 1 -22.82 8.15 11.92
N ALA A 2 -22.46 7.24 11.03
CA ALA A 2 -22.22 5.86 11.42
C ALA A 2 -20.91 5.82 12.22
N PHE A 3 -20.96 5.28 13.44
CA PHE A 3 -19.78 4.84 14.18
C PHE A 3 -19.04 3.82 13.30
N MET A 4 -18.04 4.26 12.56
CA MET A 4 -17.01 3.36 12.05
C MET A 4 -16.21 2.96 13.29
N GLY A 5 -16.41 1.74 13.80
CA GLY A 5 -15.58 1.23 14.87
C GLY A 5 -14.11 1.34 14.48
N ASP A 6 -13.25 1.67 15.45
CA ASP A 6 -11.82 1.79 15.20
C ASP A 6 -11.28 0.49 14.60
N TYR A 7 -10.54 0.60 13.48
CA TYR A 7 -9.87 -0.56 12.91
C TYR A 7 -8.79 -1.05 13.86
N GLU A 8 -8.94 -2.28 14.37
CA GLU A 8 -7.93 -2.90 15.22
C GLU A 8 -7.02 -3.84 14.41
N SER A 9 -5.74 -3.45 14.32
CA SER A 9 -4.73 -4.26 13.63
C SER A 9 -4.34 -5.47 14.47
N LYS A 10 -4.24 -6.65 13.82
CA LYS A 10 -3.67 -7.86 14.43
C LYS A 10 -2.20 -7.73 14.84
N LEU A 11 -1.52 -6.67 14.40
CA LEU A 11 -0.11 -6.38 14.72
C LEU A 11 0.04 -5.29 15.81
N LYS A 12 -1.06 -4.90 16.47
CA LYS A 12 -1.06 -3.83 17.46
C LYS A 12 -0.03 -4.11 18.57
N SER A 13 0.94 -3.21 18.71
CA SER A 13 1.97 -3.25 19.74
C SER A 13 2.63 -1.88 19.85
N LYS A 14 3.32 -1.60 20.97
CA LYS A 14 4.07 -0.34 21.14
C LYS A 14 5.14 -0.13 20.05
N ALA A 15 5.81 -1.20 19.63
CA ALA A 15 6.81 -1.14 18.57
C ALA A 15 6.17 -0.83 17.19
N MET A 16 5.02 -1.45 16.90
CA MET A 16 4.27 -1.16 15.67
C MET A 16 3.73 0.28 15.67
N ASP A 17 3.26 0.77 16.82
CA ASP A 17 2.81 2.16 16.97
C ASP A 17 3.95 3.14 16.70
N TYR A 18 5.16 2.88 17.25
CA TYR A 18 6.33 3.71 16.98
C TYR A 18 6.75 3.69 15.50
N LEU A 19 6.66 2.56 14.82
CA LEU A 19 6.89 2.49 13.36
C LEU A 19 5.87 3.35 12.60
N CYS A 20 4.59 3.30 12.98
CA CYS A 20 3.56 4.14 12.38
C CYS A 20 3.84 5.64 12.62
N GLU A 21 4.23 6.02 13.84
CA GLU A 21 4.62 7.39 14.18
C GLU A 21 5.82 7.87 13.35
N ALA A 22 6.84 7.02 13.20
CA ALA A 22 8.01 7.31 12.36
C ALA A 22 7.59 7.57 10.90
N VAL A 23 6.77 6.70 10.31
CA VAL A 23 6.25 6.88 8.93
C VAL A 23 5.43 8.16 8.80
N LEU A 24 4.60 8.50 9.80
CA LEU A 24 3.78 9.73 9.79
C LEU A 24 4.60 11.01 9.95
N SER A 25 5.83 10.93 10.48
CA SER A 25 6.71 12.09 10.65
C SER A 25 7.33 12.59 9.34
N LEU A 26 7.44 11.72 8.33
CA LEU A 26 8.06 12.00 7.03
C LEU A 26 7.27 13.07 6.26
N LYS A 27 7.96 14.07 5.73
CA LYS A 27 7.40 15.27 5.07
C LYS A 27 7.66 15.31 3.57
N THR A 28 8.74 14.69 3.10
CA THR A 28 9.16 14.77 1.70
C THR A 28 9.40 13.39 1.10
N LYS A 29 9.39 13.30 -0.25
CA LYS A 29 9.72 12.05 -0.94
C LYS A 29 11.15 11.61 -0.65
N GLU A 30 12.08 12.55 -0.51
CA GLU A 30 13.48 12.28 -0.22
C GLU A 30 13.63 11.61 1.16
N GLU A 31 12.94 12.14 2.18
CA GLU A 31 12.92 11.53 3.51
C GLU A 31 12.33 10.12 3.47
N CYS A 32 11.29 9.89 2.67
CA CYS A 32 10.76 8.54 2.44
C CYS A 32 11.80 7.61 1.81
N TYR A 33 12.50 8.04 0.75
CA TYR A 33 13.55 7.23 0.13
C TYR A 33 14.62 6.84 1.15
N ARG A 34 15.15 7.82 1.89
CA ARG A 34 16.18 7.56 2.91
C ARG A 34 15.71 6.59 3.99
N PHE A 35 14.52 6.82 4.55
CA PHE A 35 13.99 5.97 5.61
C PHE A 35 13.76 4.53 5.12
N PHE A 36 13.12 4.35 3.96
CA PHE A 36 12.85 3.00 3.45
C PHE A 36 14.14 2.29 3.02
N ASP A 37 15.13 2.99 2.47
CA ASP A 37 16.44 2.40 2.14
C ASP A 37 17.20 1.91 3.38
N ASP A 38 17.04 2.57 4.53
CA ASP A 38 17.67 2.17 5.80
C ASP A 38 17.02 0.93 6.43
N ILE A 39 15.68 0.82 6.37
CA ILE A 39 14.93 -0.23 7.11
C ILE A 39 14.48 -1.42 6.26
N CYS A 40 14.56 -1.31 4.94
CA CYS A 40 14.15 -2.35 4.00
C CYS A 40 15.27 -2.73 3.06
N THR A 41 15.28 -3.99 2.64
CA THR A 41 16.07 -4.41 1.49
C THR A 41 15.44 -3.91 0.19
N ILE A 42 16.26 -3.82 -0.87
CA ILE A 42 15.81 -3.43 -2.22
C ILE A 42 14.63 -4.30 -2.71
N ASN A 43 14.64 -5.60 -2.41
CA ASN A 43 13.59 -6.51 -2.83
C ASN A 43 12.27 -6.29 -2.08
N GLU A 44 12.34 -5.90 -0.81
CA GLU A 44 11.15 -5.56 -0.02
C GLU A 44 10.51 -4.27 -0.54
N ILE A 45 11.30 -3.22 -0.80
CA ILE A 45 10.81 -1.96 -1.37
C ILE A 45 10.16 -2.20 -2.73
N LYS A 46 10.83 -2.94 -3.63
CA LYS A 46 10.26 -3.31 -4.94
C LYS A 46 8.96 -4.09 -4.81
N ALA A 47 8.86 -4.98 -3.82
CA ALA A 47 7.62 -5.71 -3.58
C ALA A 47 6.48 -4.81 -3.07
N LEU A 48 6.78 -3.83 -2.20
CA LEU A 48 5.80 -2.85 -1.74
C LEU A 48 5.32 -1.94 -2.89
N GLU A 49 6.26 -1.44 -3.70
CA GLU A 49 5.98 -0.63 -4.88
C GLU A 49 5.09 -1.38 -5.88
N GLN A 50 5.47 -2.61 -6.25
CA GLN A 50 4.71 -3.43 -7.19
C GLN A 50 3.27 -3.65 -6.72
N ARG A 51 3.05 -3.92 -5.42
CA ARG A 51 1.71 -4.13 -4.85
C ARG A 51 0.86 -2.85 -4.94
N LEU A 52 1.43 -1.68 -4.67
CA LEU A 52 0.72 -0.41 -4.80
C LEU A 52 0.35 -0.11 -6.26
N GLN A 53 1.26 -0.35 -7.19
CA GLN A 53 0.98 -0.19 -8.63
C GLN A 53 -0.14 -1.14 -9.11
N VAL A 54 -0.08 -2.41 -8.71
CA VAL A 54 -1.15 -3.39 -8.98
C VAL A 54 -2.49 -2.89 -8.44
N ALA A 55 -2.54 -2.40 -7.20
CA ALA A 55 -3.78 -1.88 -6.60
C ALA A 55 -4.33 -0.67 -7.39
N LYS A 56 -3.46 0.26 -7.80
CA LYS A 56 -3.83 1.41 -8.65
C LYS A 56 -4.42 0.96 -9.98
N MET A 57 -3.80 -0.01 -10.66
CA MET A 57 -4.27 -0.51 -11.95
C MET A 57 -5.59 -1.29 -11.83
N LEU A 58 -5.77 -2.08 -10.78
CA LEU A 58 -7.03 -2.75 -10.46
C LEU A 58 -8.16 -1.73 -10.23
N LYS A 59 -7.90 -0.67 -9.46
CA LYS A 59 -8.85 0.44 -9.27
C LYS A 59 -9.25 1.10 -10.59
N ASN A 60 -8.31 1.18 -11.53
CA ASN A 60 -8.51 1.70 -12.89
C ASN A 60 -9.07 0.65 -13.87
N LYS A 61 -9.62 -0.47 -13.37
CA LYS A 61 -10.27 -1.53 -14.15
C LYS A 61 -9.39 -2.15 -15.25
N LYS A 62 -8.07 -2.18 -15.06
CA LYS A 62 -7.14 -2.88 -15.98
C LYS A 62 -7.26 -4.39 -15.85
N THR A 63 -7.02 -5.11 -16.95
CA THR A 63 -7.07 -6.58 -16.94
C THR A 63 -5.84 -7.16 -16.22
N TYR A 64 -5.93 -8.42 -15.77
CA TYR A 64 -4.79 -9.09 -15.13
C TYR A 64 -3.59 -9.22 -16.08
N LEU A 65 -3.84 -9.36 -17.39
CA LEU A 65 -2.79 -9.42 -18.40
C LEU A 65 -2.04 -8.08 -18.50
N ASP A 66 -2.77 -6.96 -18.58
CA ASP A 66 -2.17 -5.63 -18.62
C ASP A 66 -1.34 -5.36 -17.37
N ILE A 67 -1.88 -5.74 -16.20
CA ILE A 67 -1.21 -5.55 -14.91
C ILE A 67 0.07 -6.38 -14.84
N ALA A 68 0.01 -7.66 -15.20
CA ALA A 68 1.18 -8.54 -15.20
C ALA A 68 2.27 -8.02 -16.14
N SER A 69 1.88 -7.56 -17.34
CA SER A 69 2.81 -6.99 -18.32
C SER A 69 3.45 -5.69 -17.84
N ALA A 70 2.70 -4.79 -17.23
CA ALA A 70 3.21 -3.49 -16.79
C ALA A 70 4.04 -3.55 -15.50
N THR A 71 3.67 -4.44 -14.57
CA THR A 71 4.24 -4.46 -13.21
C THR A 71 5.20 -5.62 -12.96
N GLY A 72 5.21 -6.63 -13.83
CA GLY A 72 5.93 -7.89 -13.62
C GLY A 72 5.34 -8.75 -12.50
N ALA A 73 4.15 -8.42 -11.97
CA ALA A 73 3.52 -9.19 -10.91
C ALA A 73 2.96 -10.51 -11.44
N SER A 74 3.14 -11.59 -10.69
CA SER A 74 2.47 -12.86 -10.99
C SER A 74 0.96 -12.75 -10.79
N THR A 75 0.19 -13.59 -11.48
CA THR A 75 -1.28 -13.69 -11.30
C THR A 75 -1.67 -13.95 -9.85
N ALA A 76 -0.86 -14.73 -9.12
CA ALA A 76 -1.04 -14.97 -7.68
C ALA A 76 -0.86 -13.70 -6.84
N THR A 77 0.12 -12.85 -7.16
CA THR A 77 0.30 -11.54 -6.50
C THR A 77 -0.87 -10.62 -6.80
N ILE A 78 -1.29 -10.52 -8.06
CA ILE A 78 -2.43 -9.69 -8.46
C ILE A 78 -3.70 -10.11 -7.72
N SER A 79 -3.96 -11.41 -7.64
CA SER A 79 -5.10 -11.96 -6.90
C SER A 79 -5.09 -11.60 -5.42
N ARG A 80 -3.94 -11.71 -4.73
CA ARG A 80 -3.81 -11.30 -3.33
C ARG A 80 -4.06 -9.81 -3.13
N VAL A 81 -3.51 -8.96 -4.01
CA VAL A 81 -3.75 -7.51 -3.95
C VAL A 81 -5.22 -7.19 -4.19
N ASN A 82 -5.86 -7.81 -5.18
CA ASN A 82 -7.28 -7.62 -5.46
C ASN A 82 -8.16 -8.01 -4.27
N ARG A 83 -7.84 -9.13 -3.59
CA ARG A 83 -8.54 -9.53 -2.36
C ARG A 83 -8.41 -8.46 -1.27
N CYS A 84 -7.21 -7.95 -1.02
CA CYS A 84 -6.98 -6.88 -0.03
C CYS A 84 -7.66 -5.55 -0.42
N LEU A 85 -7.73 -5.24 -1.72
CA LEU A 85 -8.38 -4.03 -2.20
C LEU A 85 -9.89 -4.03 -1.99
N ASN A 86 -10.55 -5.20 -2.12
CA ASN A 86 -12.01 -5.32 -2.01
C ASN A 86 -12.49 -5.75 -0.61
N TYR A 87 -11.69 -6.50 0.13
CA TYR A 87 -12.10 -7.14 1.39
C TYR A 87 -11.05 -7.01 2.50
N GLY A 88 -10.08 -6.10 2.33
CA GLY A 88 -9.02 -5.85 3.31
C GLY A 88 -9.38 -4.76 4.31
N SER A 89 -8.35 -4.09 4.81
CA SER A 89 -8.44 -3.09 5.87
C SER A 89 -8.56 -1.66 5.34
N ASP A 90 -9.08 -1.49 4.12
CA ASP A 90 -9.24 -0.20 3.43
C ASP A 90 -7.98 0.65 3.18
N GLY A 91 -6.79 0.20 3.60
CA GLY A 91 -5.54 0.98 3.46
C GLY A 91 -5.24 1.43 2.01
N TYR A 92 -5.42 0.55 1.02
CA TYR A 92 -5.27 0.94 -0.39
C TYR A 92 -6.28 2.00 -0.80
N ARG A 93 -7.54 1.88 -0.36
CA ARG A 93 -8.61 2.81 -0.70
C ARG A 93 -8.27 4.20 -0.18
N ILE A 94 -7.88 4.31 1.09
CA ILE A 94 -7.48 5.57 1.74
C ILE A 94 -6.37 6.27 0.95
N VAL A 95 -5.28 5.55 0.63
CA VAL A 95 -4.12 6.14 -0.06
C VAL A 95 -4.46 6.51 -1.50
N LEU A 96 -5.14 5.63 -2.24
CA LEU A 96 -5.49 5.89 -3.65
C LEU A 96 -6.48 7.06 -3.78
N GLU A 97 -7.45 7.20 -2.88
CA GLU A 97 -8.38 8.34 -2.85
C GLU A 97 -7.63 9.65 -2.58
N ARG A 98 -6.72 9.68 -1.60
CA ARG A 98 -5.90 10.87 -1.30
C ARG A 98 -4.98 11.26 -2.45
N LEU A 99 -4.34 10.29 -3.10
CA LEU A 99 -3.44 10.55 -4.23
C LEU A 99 -4.19 11.01 -5.49
N ASN A 100 -5.42 10.52 -5.71
CA ASN A 100 -6.26 10.98 -6.82
C ASN A 100 -6.89 12.35 -6.55
N SER A 101 -7.15 12.72 -5.28
CA SER A 101 -7.75 14.02 -4.93
C SER A 101 -6.76 15.20 -5.03
N ASN A 102 -5.47 14.91 -5.19
CA ASN A 102 -4.40 15.90 -5.35
C ASN A 102 -3.98 16.07 -6.83
N ILE A 103 -4.81 15.64 -7.78
CA ILE A 103 -4.63 15.82 -9.23
C ILE A 103 -5.88 16.48 -9.80
#